data_AF-A0ABD1K9P8-F1
#
_entry.id   AF-A0ABD1K9P8-F1
#
_cell.length_a   1.000
_cell.length_b   1.000
_cell.length_c   1.000
_cell.angle_alpha   90.00
_cell.angle_beta   90.00
_cell.angle_gamma   90.00
#
_symmetry.space_group_name_H-M   'P 1'
#
loop_
_entity.id
_entity.type
_entity.pdbx_description
1 polymer ?
#
loop_
_entity_poly.entity_id
_entity_poly.type
_entity_poly.pdbx_seq_one_letter_code
_entity_poly.pdbx_strand_id
1 'polypeptide(L)'
;MAKKGLDHPQAQTADELELEKLTADVKEMEAQGKGVCGTSTWAAARETSKKTNIKCDEEGVEVAVCRHSLLLRGLNMYRGQIFAYPLFLQKELASKRNCQFFCTDIMCRYWPYLEKVVKALPDLKNLVQMKPFLSVMHAKGHSTKCEVQWGGKNQAGAGTTLGEEVEQVNSCLVWH
;
A
#
# COMPACT_ATOMS: atom_id res chain seq x y z
N MET A 1 -6.00 29.17 34.39
CA MET A 1 -4.90 29.38 33.43
C MET A 1 -4.80 28.14 32.56
N ALA A 2 -5.18 28.22 31.29
CA ALA A 2 -5.10 27.11 30.36
C ALA A 2 -3.63 26.86 30.00
N LYS A 3 -3.14 25.63 30.16
CA LYS A 3 -1.85 25.21 29.60
C LYS A 3 -1.99 25.31 28.07
N LYS A 4 -1.39 26.33 27.47
CA LYS A 4 -1.11 26.33 26.02
C LYS A 4 -0.28 25.08 25.75
N GLY A 5 -0.83 24.14 24.98
CA GLY A 5 -0.03 23.09 24.39
C GLY A 5 1.13 23.74 23.66
N LEU A 6 2.35 23.32 23.94
CA LEU A 6 3.45 23.63 23.06
C LEU A 6 3.17 22.90 21.75
N ASP A 7 2.70 23.62 20.75
CA ASP A 7 2.86 23.20 19.36
C ASP A 7 4.36 23.24 19.08
N HIS A 8 5.04 22.12 19.35
CA HIS A 8 6.34 21.88 18.77
C HIS A 8 6.11 21.68 17.27
N PRO A 9 6.70 22.49 16.37
CA PRO A 9 6.69 22.17 14.96
C PRO A 9 7.43 20.84 14.81
N GLN A 10 6.70 19.76 14.55
CA GLN A 10 7.32 18.50 14.17
C GLN A 10 8.00 18.75 12.83
N ALA A 11 9.32 18.62 12.81
CA ALA A 11 10.07 18.59 11.57
C ALA A 11 9.56 17.41 10.74
N GLN A 12 9.13 17.66 9.50
CA GLN A 12 8.74 16.59 8.58
C GLN A 12 9.89 15.60 8.45
N THR A 13 9.58 14.32 8.58
CA THR A 13 10.58 13.27 8.37
C THR A 13 11.01 13.23 6.90
N ALA A 14 12.20 12.70 6.61
CA ALA A 14 12.65 12.53 5.22
C ALA A 14 11.68 11.66 4.41
N ASP A 15 11.07 10.66 5.06
CA ASP A 15 10.07 9.78 4.48
C ASP A 15 8.78 10.55 4.12
N GLU A 16 8.31 11.46 4.98
CA GLU A 16 7.17 12.34 4.68
C GLU A 16 7.43 13.22 3.47
N LEU A 17 8.62 13.86 3.41
CA LEU A 17 8.97 14.74 2.30
C LEU A 17 9.03 13.96 0.97
N GLU A 18 9.62 12.76 0.98
CA GLU A 18 9.68 11.91 -0.21
C GLU A 18 8.29 11.40 -0.61
N LEU A 19 7.45 11.01 0.36
CA LEU A 19 6.07 10.59 0.11
C LEU A 19 5.24 11.74 -0.48
N GLU A 20 5.38 12.96 0.03
CA GLU A 20 4.69 14.14 -0.50
C GLU A 20 5.10 14.44 -1.94
N LYS A 21 6.40 14.37 -2.23
CA LYS A 21 6.92 14.49 -3.59
C LYS A 21 6.34 13.40 -4.50
N LEU A 22 6.41 12.14 -4.08
CA LEU A 22 5.89 11.02 -4.85
C LEU A 22 4.38 11.16 -5.11
N THR A 23 3.62 11.60 -4.10
CA THR A 23 2.18 11.87 -4.23
C THR A 23 1.90 12.99 -5.22
N ALA A 24 2.73 14.05 -5.22
CA ALA A 24 2.60 15.14 -6.18
C ALA A 24 2.90 14.67 -7.61
N ASP A 25 3.94 13.86 -7.80
CA ASP A 25 4.36 13.34 -9.11
C ASP A 25 3.30 12.41 -9.74
N VAL A 26 2.52 11.69 -8.91
CA VAL A 26 1.50 10.73 -9.37
C VAL A 26 0.06 11.22 -9.30
N LYS A 27 -0.16 12.47 -8.87
CA LYS A 27 -1.50 13.03 -8.57
C LYS A 27 -2.49 12.92 -9.74
N GLU A 28 -2.00 13.07 -10.97
CA GLU A 28 -2.83 13.06 -12.19
C GLU A 28 -3.11 11.65 -12.74
N MET A 29 -2.65 10.58 -12.07
CA MET A 29 -2.71 9.20 -12.57
C MET A 29 -3.97 8.43 -12.15
N GLU A 30 -5.03 9.17 -11.82
CA GLU A 30 -6.25 8.69 -11.17
C GLU A 30 -6.73 7.31 -11.67
N ALA A 31 -6.95 6.40 -10.74
CA ALA A 31 -7.56 5.11 -10.98
C ALA A 31 -9.02 5.35 -11.36
N GLN A 32 -9.45 4.74 -12.46
CA GLN A 32 -10.82 4.91 -12.92
C GLN A 32 -11.78 4.17 -12.00
N GLY A 33 -12.68 4.93 -11.39
CA GLY A 33 -13.89 4.44 -10.72
C GLY A 33 -13.79 4.35 -9.19
N LYS A 34 -14.95 4.18 -8.55
CA LYS A 34 -15.04 3.86 -7.13
C LYS A 34 -14.28 2.55 -6.90
N GLY A 35 -13.55 2.43 -5.78
CA GLY A 35 -12.74 1.28 -5.37
C GLY A 35 -13.52 -0.01 -5.16
N VAL A 36 -14.33 -0.42 -6.13
CA VAL A 36 -15.31 -1.51 -6.06
C VAL A 36 -14.77 -2.69 -6.84
N CYS A 37 -14.88 -3.90 -6.31
CA CYS A 37 -14.60 -5.12 -7.06
C CYS A 37 -15.53 -6.23 -6.58
N GLY A 38 -16.28 -6.82 -7.51
CA GLY A 38 -17.34 -7.76 -7.14
C GLY A 38 -18.38 -7.07 -6.27
N THR A 39 -18.65 -7.64 -5.09
CA THR A 39 -19.59 -7.10 -4.10
C THR A 39 -18.91 -6.19 -3.07
N SER A 40 -17.59 -6.08 -3.08
CA SER A 40 -16.81 -5.35 -2.07
C SER A 40 -16.44 -3.94 -2.53
N THR A 41 -16.36 -3.02 -1.57
CA THR A 41 -15.87 -1.66 -1.77
C THR A 41 -14.69 -1.42 -0.83
N TRP A 42 -13.60 -0.93 -1.38
CA TRP A 42 -12.31 -0.74 -0.71
C TRP A 42 -12.00 0.75 -0.63
N ALA A 43 -11.90 1.28 0.60
CA ALA A 43 -11.56 2.67 0.84
C ALA A 43 -10.10 3.01 0.45
N ALA A 44 -9.22 2.01 0.45
CA ALA A 44 -7.80 2.13 0.14
C ALA A 44 -7.48 2.36 -1.35
N ALA A 45 -8.40 1.99 -2.25
CA ALA A 45 -8.18 2.02 -3.69
C ALA A 45 -8.41 3.41 -4.30
N ARG A 46 -7.57 4.37 -3.91
CA ARG A 46 -7.64 5.79 -4.34
C ARG A 46 -6.29 6.48 -4.24
N GLU A 47 -6.12 7.58 -4.97
CA GLU A 47 -4.90 8.39 -5.04
C GLU A 47 -4.82 9.44 -3.94
N THR A 48 -5.98 9.94 -3.50
CA THR A 48 -6.05 11.03 -2.53
C THR A 48 -7.00 10.72 -1.39
N SER A 49 -6.63 11.19 -0.20
CA SER A 49 -7.48 11.19 0.99
C SER A 49 -7.28 12.50 1.72
N LYS A 50 -8.34 12.97 2.38
CA LYS A 50 -8.24 14.07 3.35
C LYS A 50 -7.91 13.48 4.71
N LYS A 51 -7.22 14.25 5.55
CA LYS A 51 -7.11 13.96 6.99
C LYS A 51 -8.54 13.97 7.56
N THR A 52 -8.91 12.88 8.19
CA THR A 52 -10.21 12.62 8.81
C THR A 52 -10.23 13.02 10.29
N ASN A 53 -9.09 12.96 10.99
CA ASN A 53 -9.00 13.31 12.41
C ASN A 53 -8.07 14.51 12.66
N ILE A 54 -8.65 15.67 13.03
CA ILE A 54 -7.89 16.89 13.33
C ILE A 54 -7.03 16.74 14.61
N LYS A 55 -7.37 15.80 15.50
CA LYS A 55 -6.70 15.61 16.80
C LYS A 55 -5.57 14.58 16.77
N CYS A 56 -5.38 13.88 15.65
CA CYS A 56 -4.39 12.82 15.52
C CYS A 56 -3.54 13.11 14.29
N ASP A 57 -2.22 13.20 14.45
CA ASP A 57 -1.33 13.45 13.32
C ASP A 57 -1.19 12.23 12.43
N GLU A 58 -1.22 11.05 13.03
CA GLU A 58 -1.13 9.75 12.37
C GLU A 58 -2.51 9.07 12.37
N GLU A 59 -3.03 8.73 11.19
CA GLU A 59 -4.28 7.99 11.00
C GLU A 59 -4.07 6.48 10.90
N GLY A 60 -2.82 6.04 10.87
CA GLY A 60 -2.43 4.63 10.93
C GLY A 60 -0.98 4.41 10.50
N VAL A 61 -0.63 3.15 10.26
CA VAL A 61 0.69 2.75 9.75
C VAL A 61 0.50 1.80 8.56
N GLU A 62 1.22 2.06 7.47
CA GLU A 62 1.36 1.13 6.36
C GLU A 62 2.64 0.32 6.58
N VAL A 63 2.56 -1.00 6.48
CA VAL A 63 3.71 -1.88 6.69
C VAL A 63 3.92 -2.81 5.51
N ALA A 64 5.18 -3.09 5.22
CA ALA A 64 5.58 -4.13 4.28
C ALA A 64 6.32 -5.24 5.04
N VAL A 65 5.90 -6.47 4.80
CA VAL A 65 6.42 -7.67 5.43
C VAL A 65 6.90 -8.65 4.36
N CYS A 66 7.83 -9.55 4.72
CA CYS A 66 8.13 -10.69 3.84
C CYS A 66 7.25 -11.89 4.17
N ARG A 67 7.27 -12.89 3.28
CA ARG A 67 6.58 -14.18 3.46
C ARG A 67 6.94 -14.93 4.76
N HIS A 68 8.07 -14.62 5.38
CA HIS A 68 8.45 -15.19 6.68
C HIS A 68 7.85 -14.44 7.87
N SER A 69 6.87 -13.55 7.64
CA SER A 69 6.22 -12.69 8.63
C SER A 69 7.22 -11.80 9.39
N LEU A 70 8.29 -11.38 8.70
CA LEU A 70 9.23 -10.38 9.22
C LEU A 70 8.85 -9.00 8.68
N LEU A 71 8.71 -8.03 9.59
CA LEU A 71 8.53 -6.63 9.25
C LEU A 71 9.78 -6.13 8.51
N LEU A 72 9.59 -5.63 7.29
CA LEU A 72 10.68 -5.12 6.47
C LEU A 72 10.79 -3.60 6.56
N ARG A 73 9.64 -2.93 6.55
CA ARG A 73 9.52 -1.46 6.60
C ARG A 73 8.13 -1.07 7.04
N GLY A 74 8.01 0.05 7.75
CA GLY A 74 6.76 0.71 8.07
C GLY A 74 6.83 2.20 7.73
N LEU A 75 5.68 2.80 7.47
CA LEU A 75 5.50 4.20 7.15
C LEU A 75 4.23 4.72 7.83
N ASN A 76 4.34 5.86 8.52
CA ASN A 76 3.18 6.48 9.17
C ASN A 76 2.24 7.07 8.12
N MET A 77 0.94 6.83 8.30
CA MET A 77 -0.11 7.37 7.45
C MET A 77 -0.68 8.64 8.08
N TYR A 78 -0.37 9.81 7.53
CA TYR A 78 -0.90 11.10 8.01
C TYR A 78 -2.28 11.48 7.43
N ARG A 79 -2.81 10.62 6.57
CA ARG A 79 -4.14 10.70 5.96
C ARG A 79 -4.61 9.28 5.64
N GLY A 80 -5.90 9.11 5.38
CA GLY A 80 -6.43 7.81 5.03
C GLY A 80 -5.70 7.11 3.88
N GLN A 81 -5.91 5.79 3.79
CA GLN A 81 -5.23 4.90 2.83
C GLN A 81 -5.33 5.42 1.39
N ILE A 82 -4.17 5.53 0.74
CA ILE A 82 -3.97 5.93 -0.66
C ILE A 82 -2.86 5.09 -1.30
N PHE A 83 -2.84 4.99 -2.62
CA PHE A 83 -1.82 4.22 -3.36
C PHE A 83 -0.38 4.72 -3.17
N ALA A 84 -0.17 5.95 -2.74
CA ALA A 84 1.19 6.48 -2.52
C ALA A 84 1.95 5.71 -1.43
N TYR A 85 1.27 5.21 -0.40
CA TYR A 85 1.89 4.44 0.68
C TYR A 85 2.48 3.11 0.19
N PRO A 86 1.71 2.20 -0.43
CA PRO A 86 2.26 0.96 -0.97
C PRO A 86 3.27 1.22 -2.10
N LEU A 87 3.09 2.29 -2.89
CA LEU A 87 4.06 2.67 -3.94
C LEU A 87 5.42 3.06 -3.35
N PHE A 88 5.43 3.87 -2.29
CA PHE A 88 6.65 4.25 -1.58
C PHE A 88 7.38 3.01 -1.05
N LEU A 89 6.66 2.14 -0.33
CA LEU A 89 7.24 0.92 0.24
C LEU A 89 7.73 -0.03 -0.86
N GLN A 90 6.99 -0.19 -1.96
CA GLN A 90 7.40 -1.01 -3.09
C GLN A 90 8.68 -0.46 -3.72
N LYS A 91 8.77 0.86 -3.96
CA LYS A 91 9.96 1.52 -4.51
C LYS A 91 11.19 1.31 -3.62
N GLU A 92 11.04 1.54 -2.32
CA GLU A 92 12.12 1.40 -1.36
C GLU A 92 12.63 -0.06 -1.31
N LEU A 93 11.72 -1.02 -1.20
CA LEU A 93 12.07 -2.43 -1.09
C LEU A 93 12.60 -3.02 -2.40
N ALA A 94 12.08 -2.60 -3.55
CA ALA A 94 12.59 -3.02 -4.86
C ALA A 94 14.06 -2.65 -5.06
N SER A 95 14.51 -1.52 -4.50
CA SER A 95 15.91 -1.09 -4.60
C SER A 95 16.85 -1.86 -3.66
N LYS A 96 16.33 -2.38 -2.55
CA LYS A 96 17.12 -3.00 -1.47
C LYS A 96 17.08 -4.53 -1.48
N ARG A 97 16.12 -5.13 -2.19
CA ARG A 97 15.80 -6.57 -2.13
C ARG A 97 15.45 -7.09 -3.52
N ASN A 98 15.77 -8.35 -3.77
CA ASN A 98 15.31 -9.05 -4.97
C ASN A 98 13.88 -9.59 -4.76
N CYS A 99 12.90 -8.69 -4.68
CA CYS A 99 11.49 -9.06 -4.53
C CYS A 99 10.90 -9.51 -5.87
N GLN A 100 10.53 -10.78 -5.98
CA GLN A 100 9.92 -11.33 -7.20
C GLN A 100 8.39 -11.13 -7.26
N PHE A 101 7.75 -11.01 -6.10
CA PHE A 101 6.30 -10.89 -5.98
C PHE A 101 5.93 -9.69 -5.11
N PHE A 102 4.77 -9.11 -5.40
CA PHE A 102 4.18 -8.04 -4.61
C PHE A 102 2.72 -8.40 -4.30
N CYS A 103 2.30 -8.22 -3.04
CA CYS A 103 0.98 -8.61 -2.55
C CYS A 103 0.33 -7.46 -1.80
N THR A 104 -0.92 -7.17 -2.13
CA THR A 104 -1.83 -6.27 -1.40
C THR A 104 -3.25 -6.74 -1.68
N ASP A 105 -4.13 -6.54 -0.71
CA ASP A 105 -5.58 -6.69 -0.72
C ASP A 105 -6.30 -5.92 -1.84
N ILE A 106 -5.70 -4.89 -2.43
CA ILE A 106 -6.28 -4.08 -3.53
C ILE A 106 -5.52 -4.21 -4.86
N MET A 107 -4.77 -5.30 -5.06
CA MET A 107 -3.90 -5.47 -6.24
C MET A 107 -4.58 -5.22 -7.59
N CYS A 108 -5.84 -5.63 -7.74
CA CYS A 108 -6.60 -5.45 -8.98
C CYS A 108 -6.87 -3.99 -9.35
N ARG A 109 -6.74 -3.07 -8.38
CA ARG A 109 -6.83 -1.62 -8.58
C ARG A 109 -5.44 -0.98 -8.59
N TYR A 110 -4.57 -1.44 -7.70
CA TYR A 110 -3.21 -0.93 -7.58
C TYR A 110 -2.35 -1.20 -8.82
N TRP A 111 -2.38 -2.41 -9.39
CA TRP A 111 -1.49 -2.75 -10.50
C TRP A 111 -1.79 -1.98 -11.80
N PRO A 112 -3.06 -1.84 -12.23
CA PRO A 112 -3.38 -0.97 -13.36
C PRO A 112 -3.00 0.50 -13.12
N TYR A 113 -3.08 0.97 -11.87
CA TYR A 113 -2.58 2.28 -11.48
C TYR A 113 -1.05 2.34 -11.64
N LEU A 114 -0.30 1.36 -11.11
CA LEU A 114 1.16 1.29 -11.23
C LEU A 114 1.61 1.27 -12.71
N GLU A 115 0.91 0.56 -13.58
CA GLU A 115 1.19 0.55 -15.02
C GLU A 115 1.04 1.94 -15.68
N LYS A 116 0.15 2.80 -15.18
CA LYS A 116 0.08 4.21 -15.59
C LYS A 116 1.24 5.01 -14.99
N VAL A 117 1.56 4.76 -13.72
CA VAL A 117 2.65 5.41 -13.01
C VAL A 117 3.97 5.24 -13.74
N VAL A 118 4.35 4.01 -14.08
CA VAL A 118 5.62 3.74 -14.75
C VAL A 118 5.70 4.28 -16.18
N LYS A 119 4.57 4.60 -16.81
CA LYS A 119 4.54 5.25 -18.12
C LYS A 119 4.92 6.73 -18.03
N ALA A 120 4.50 7.44 -16.97
CA ALA A 120 4.87 8.83 -16.79
C ALA A 120 6.13 9.03 -15.95
N LEU A 121 6.50 8.05 -15.10
CA LEU A 121 7.71 8.02 -14.30
C LEU A 121 8.57 6.79 -14.67
N PRO A 122 9.37 6.86 -15.75
CA PRO A 122 10.16 5.72 -16.24
C PRO A 122 11.18 5.18 -15.24
N ASP A 123 11.62 6.01 -14.29
CA ASP A 123 12.53 5.61 -13.21
C ASP A 123 11.94 4.51 -12.31
N LEU A 124 10.61 4.37 -12.31
CA LEU A 124 9.88 3.35 -11.56
C LEU A 124 9.58 2.08 -12.38
N LYS A 125 10.10 1.97 -13.61
CA LYS A 125 9.81 0.85 -14.51
C LYS A 125 10.24 -0.51 -13.95
N ASN A 126 11.21 -0.55 -13.04
CA ASN A 126 11.59 -1.80 -12.37
C ASN A 126 10.46 -2.35 -11.47
N LEU A 127 9.54 -1.52 -10.98
CA LEU A 127 8.49 -1.96 -10.06
C LEU A 127 7.49 -2.91 -10.72
N VAL A 128 7.25 -2.78 -12.03
CA VAL A 128 6.38 -3.67 -12.80
C VAL A 128 7.06 -4.97 -13.24
N GLN A 129 8.33 -5.20 -12.87
CA GLN A 129 9.01 -6.49 -13.09
C GLN A 129 8.58 -7.54 -12.06
N MET A 130 8.02 -7.11 -10.92
CA MET A 130 7.45 -7.99 -9.91
C MET A 130 6.17 -8.65 -10.42
N LYS A 131 5.83 -9.81 -9.87
CA LYS A 131 4.57 -10.49 -10.14
C LYS A 131 3.51 -10.08 -9.10
N PRO A 132 2.43 -9.39 -9.51
CA PRO A 132 1.38 -8.94 -8.60
C PRO A 132 0.42 -10.05 -8.24
N PHE A 133 -0.01 -10.14 -6.97
CA PHE A 133 -1.13 -11.00 -6.62
C PHE A 133 -1.96 -10.45 -5.44
N LEU A 134 -3.21 -10.91 -5.34
CA LEU A 134 -4.10 -10.77 -4.18
C LEU A 134 -3.85 -11.92 -3.21
N SER A 135 -3.87 -11.64 -1.90
CA SER A 135 -3.86 -12.68 -0.88
C SER A 135 -4.98 -13.69 -1.11
N VAL A 136 -4.78 -14.94 -0.69
CA VAL A 136 -5.76 -16.01 -0.88
C VAL A 136 -7.08 -15.71 -0.16
N MET A 137 -7.03 -15.06 1.01
CA MET A 137 -8.24 -14.75 1.77
C MET A 137 -8.91 -13.49 1.23
N HIS A 138 -8.16 -12.41 1.00
CA HIS A 138 -8.71 -11.17 0.43
C HIS A 138 -9.25 -11.37 -0.97
N ALA A 139 -8.64 -12.23 -1.79
CA ALA A 139 -9.12 -12.53 -3.15
C ALA A 139 -10.58 -13.00 -3.18
N LYS A 140 -11.06 -13.70 -2.14
CA LYS A 140 -12.47 -14.12 -2.01
C LYS A 140 -13.44 -12.96 -1.82
N GLY A 141 -12.97 -11.83 -1.31
CA GLY A 141 -13.75 -10.59 -1.22
C GLY A 141 -13.91 -9.89 -2.57
N HIS A 142 -13.15 -10.28 -3.59
CA HIS A 142 -13.24 -9.71 -4.93
C HIS A 142 -14.20 -10.52 -5.83
N SER A 143 -14.46 -10.02 -7.04
CA SER A 143 -15.21 -10.81 -8.03
C SER A 143 -14.48 -12.11 -8.39
N THR A 144 -15.20 -13.16 -8.76
CA THR A 144 -14.61 -14.43 -9.20
C THR A 144 -13.60 -14.25 -10.34
N LYS A 145 -13.86 -13.33 -11.28
CA LYS A 145 -12.90 -12.98 -12.34
C LYS A 145 -11.59 -12.44 -11.77
N CYS A 146 -11.69 -11.59 -10.75
CA CYS A 146 -10.55 -10.98 -10.09
C CYS A 146 -9.77 -12.02 -9.27
N GLU A 147 -10.45 -12.92 -8.55
CA GLU A 147 -9.82 -14.03 -7.84
C GLU A 147 -9.00 -14.91 -8.80
N VAL A 148 -9.55 -15.27 -9.96
CA VAL A 148 -8.84 -16.08 -10.96
C VAL A 148 -7.65 -15.33 -11.56
N GLN A 149 -7.82 -14.06 -11.91
CA GLN A 149 -6.79 -13.26 -12.57
C GLN A 149 -5.63 -12.89 -11.64
N TRP A 150 -5.93 -12.49 -10.40
CA TRP A 150 -4.96 -11.92 -9.48
C TRP A 150 -4.60 -12.86 -8.33
N GLY A 151 -5.23 -14.03 -8.20
CA GLY A 151 -4.95 -14.95 -7.10
C GLY A 151 -3.54 -15.53 -7.16
N GLY A 152 -2.82 -15.46 -6.02
CA GLY A 152 -1.45 -15.99 -5.92
C GLY A 152 -1.34 -17.50 -6.22
N LYS A 153 -2.41 -18.27 -5.96
CA LYS A 153 -2.48 -19.72 -6.26
C LYS A 153 -2.25 -20.05 -7.74
N ASN A 154 -2.57 -19.12 -8.63
CA ASN A 154 -2.46 -19.32 -10.08
C ASN A 154 -1.08 -18.92 -10.62
N GLN A 155 -0.13 -18.52 -9.75
CA GLN A 155 1.18 -18.02 -10.16
C GLN A 155 2.31 -18.95 -9.73
N ALA A 156 3.02 -19.49 -10.72
CA ALA A 156 4.21 -20.29 -10.48
C ALA A 156 5.28 -19.50 -9.71
N GLY A 157 5.74 -20.09 -8.60
CA GLY A 157 6.73 -19.50 -7.69
C GLY A 157 6.14 -18.70 -6.52
N ALA A 158 4.85 -18.33 -6.56
CA ALA A 158 4.20 -17.67 -5.41
C ALA A 158 4.01 -18.64 -4.22
N GLY A 159 4.03 -19.95 -4.49
CA GLY A 159 3.84 -21.00 -3.49
C GLY A 159 2.42 -21.00 -2.91
N THR A 160 2.24 -21.62 -1.75
CA THR A 160 1.00 -21.58 -0.96
C THR A 160 0.94 -20.36 -0.05
N THR A 161 1.55 -19.24 -0.45
CA THR A 161 1.55 -17.99 0.32
C THR A 161 0.12 -17.56 0.57
N LEU A 162 -0.20 -17.31 1.85
CA LEU A 162 -1.54 -16.87 2.23
C LEU A 162 -1.74 -15.41 1.83
N GLY A 163 -0.70 -14.59 1.95
CA GLY A 163 -0.76 -13.14 1.74
C GLY A 163 -1.41 -12.41 2.91
N GLU A 164 -1.40 -13.03 4.10
CA GLU A 164 -1.98 -12.52 5.36
C GLU A 164 -0.89 -12.22 6.40
N GLU A 165 0.37 -12.16 5.96
CA GLU A 165 1.52 -11.96 6.85
C GLU A 165 1.48 -10.57 7.49
N VAL A 166 0.89 -9.58 6.82
CA VAL A 166 0.70 -8.21 7.37
C VAL A 166 -0.27 -8.27 8.54
N GLU A 167 -1.39 -8.96 8.40
CA GLU A 167 -2.41 -9.14 9.43
C GLU A 167 -1.85 -9.91 10.63
N GLN A 168 -1.00 -10.91 10.39
CA GLN A 168 -0.28 -11.62 11.46
C GLN A 168 0.66 -10.68 12.23
N VAL A 169 1.47 -9.88 11.54
CA VAL A 169 2.37 -8.91 12.20
C VAL A 169 1.56 -7.85 12.94
N ASN A 170 0.52 -7.31 12.33
CA ASN A 170 -0.37 -6.32 12.94
C ASN A 170 -1.04 -6.87 14.21
N SER A 171 -1.38 -8.16 14.23
CA SER A 171 -1.92 -8.78 15.44
C SER A 171 -0.94 -8.68 16.61
N CYS A 172 0.37 -8.74 16.38
CA CYS A 172 1.40 -8.63 17.41
C CYS A 172 1.72 -7.18 17.82
N LEU A 173 1.45 -6.19 16.97
CA LEU A 173 1.72 -4.77 17.25
C LEU A 173 0.73 -4.15 18.26
N VAL A 174 -0.41 -4.78 18.49
CA VAL A 174 -1.48 -4.26 19.38
C VAL A 174 -1.34 -4.77 20.83
N TRP A 175 -0.47 -5.74 21.10
CA TRP A 175 -0.41 -6.45 22.39
C TRP A 175 0.61 -5.93 23.41
N HIS A 176 1.17 -4.72 23.27
CA HIS A 176 2.04 -4.12 24.31
C HIS A 176 1.63 -2.69 24.64
#